data_AF-A0A6N4QZU8-F1
#
_entry.id   AF-A0A6N4QZU8-F1
#
_cell.length_a   1.000
_cell.length_b   1.000
_cell.length_c   1.000
_cell.angle_alpha   90.00
_cell.angle_beta   90.00
_cell.angle_gamma   90.00
#
_symmetry.space_group_name_H-M   'P 1'
#
loop_
_entity.id
_entity.type
_entity.pdbx_description
1 polymer ?
#
loop_
_entity_poly.entity_id
_entity_poly.type
_entity_poly.pdbx_seq_one_letter_code
_entity_poly.pdbx_strand_id
1 'polypeptide(L)'
;MLGRSLVIVSILCSLMWGCPGKGDDDTAKNLQLLLGLYAINEALYYCDPAENVRTGGSAPNFSVSTSTLSQVLLTESGAYADGGTAYLVGTVKFPGIGKNNPMGIVYTEQNHAFSSNPNRFIYPLWETATGNLIQDNGKSESAGYRSATTAFPVGATPGYYAPSSGYNNFTTNLLGTDFILPSIPSPSITTRRITNNTVQTCEEYKFRAEPNGLFGSSASGLSKVWQSRKKLNINLIFIPGAVTTPTTAAMATMIQTVKDIYAQNTVKIDVSVTASLAAAGASYLTIANITDDYGDVVNSLGSLYRNNPSSVQDANSLNIYITRDYTVSSSAPTGILGISSGIPGIPVAGTPKSGMVVFIENHRTASGCGTVGSDLTCSADQVFLAKTIAHEGAHFLGLYHPVEKDVVKGRYTLDPLPETPECRDQNGNNLVGLGECLGDGFFNSGGLNLMFWAGNPTINQTQLTGEQGWVLRSHPLVY
;
A
#
# COMPACT_ATOMS: atom_id res chain seq x y z
N MET A 1 -23.94 25.40 13.76
CA MET A 1 -24.58 25.95 12.54
C MET A 1 -25.24 24.90 11.64
N LEU A 2 -25.11 23.59 11.87
CA LEU A 2 -25.77 22.54 11.05
C LEU A 2 -27.28 22.32 11.30
N GLY A 3 -27.82 22.71 12.46
CA GLY A 3 -29.22 22.43 12.81
C GLY A 3 -30.27 23.27 12.07
N ARG A 4 -29.89 24.40 11.45
CA ARG A 4 -30.83 25.29 10.75
C ARG A 4 -30.94 25.02 9.25
N SER A 5 -29.94 24.40 8.63
CA SER A 5 -29.97 24.09 7.18
C SER A 5 -30.75 22.81 6.85
N LEU A 6 -30.77 21.81 7.73
CA LEU A 6 -31.55 20.58 7.51
C LEU A 6 -33.07 20.84 7.52
N VAL A 7 -33.53 21.78 8.34
CA VAL A 7 -34.94 22.16 8.43
C VAL A 7 -35.38 22.93 7.18
N ILE A 8 -34.51 23.74 6.59
CA ILE A 8 -34.82 24.53 5.38
C ILE A 8 -34.88 23.64 4.13
N VAL A 9 -34.04 22.61 4.02
CA VAL A 9 -34.09 21.65 2.88
C VAL A 9 -35.32 20.73 2.97
N SER A 10 -35.67 20.24 4.15
CA SER A 10 -36.90 19.45 4.35
C SER A 10 -38.18 20.28 4.12
N ILE A 11 -38.14 21.59 4.40
CA ILE A 11 -39.24 22.52 4.14
C ILE A 11 -39.30 22.90 2.65
N LEU A 12 -38.18 23.02 1.93
CA LEU A 12 -38.18 23.27 0.49
C LEU A 12 -38.69 22.08 -0.32
N CYS A 13 -38.37 20.84 0.08
CA CYS A 13 -38.91 19.64 -0.57
C CYS A 13 -40.42 19.46 -0.37
N SER A 14 -40.99 20.00 0.71
CA SER A 14 -42.43 19.91 1.00
C SER A 14 -43.25 21.10 0.47
N LEU A 15 -42.63 22.24 0.18
CA LEU A 15 -43.33 23.46 -0.28
C LEU A 15 -43.23 23.73 -1.78
N MET A 16 -42.25 23.20 -2.50
CA MET A 16 -42.10 23.56 -3.92
C MET A 16 -42.88 22.68 -4.89
N TRP A 17 -43.19 21.42 -4.58
CA TRP A 17 -43.90 20.52 -5.52
C TRP A 17 -45.26 20.07 -4.97
N GLY A 18 -46.25 20.94 -5.14
CA GLY A 18 -47.65 20.62 -4.91
C GLY A 18 -48.17 19.56 -5.90
N CYS A 19 -48.86 18.56 -5.36
CA CYS A 19 -49.58 17.50 -6.07
C CYS A 19 -50.60 18.06 -7.09
N PRO A 20 -50.92 17.34 -8.19
CA PRO A 20 -51.89 16.25 -8.08
C PRO A 20 -51.59 15.01 -8.96
N GLY A 21 -51.71 13.84 -8.35
CA GLY A 21 -51.78 12.56 -9.05
C GLY A 21 -52.38 11.53 -8.11
N LYS A 22 -53.71 11.44 -8.10
CA LYS A 22 -54.48 10.45 -7.34
C LYS A 22 -54.36 9.12 -8.10
N GLY A 23 -53.25 8.44 -7.90
CA GLY A 23 -52.98 7.09 -8.40
C GLY A 23 -51.86 6.49 -7.56
N ASP A 24 -52.07 5.28 -7.04
CA ASP A 24 -51.07 4.47 -6.35
C ASP A 24 -49.98 4.01 -7.32
N ASP A 25 -49.27 4.96 -7.94
CA ASP A 25 -48.09 4.65 -8.72
C ASP A 25 -46.87 4.76 -7.81
N ASP A 26 -46.51 3.61 -7.21
CA ASP A 26 -45.32 3.45 -6.38
C ASP A 26 -44.05 3.91 -7.11
N THR A 27 -44.05 3.95 -8.45
CA THR A 27 -42.95 4.46 -9.28
C THR A 27 -42.63 5.92 -8.99
N ALA A 28 -43.64 6.78 -8.87
CA ALA A 28 -43.43 8.22 -8.65
C ALA A 28 -42.90 8.52 -7.24
N LYS A 29 -43.39 7.79 -6.22
CA LYS A 29 -42.89 7.89 -4.84
C LYS A 29 -41.45 7.39 -4.73
N ASN A 30 -41.13 6.27 -5.39
CA ASN A 30 -39.79 5.73 -5.44
C ASN A 30 -38.81 6.68 -6.14
N LEU A 31 -39.23 7.33 -7.24
CA LEU A 31 -38.41 8.30 -7.95
C LEU A 31 -38.13 9.56 -7.10
N GLN A 32 -39.14 10.04 -6.36
CA GLN A 32 -38.97 11.16 -5.43
C GLN A 32 -38.04 10.83 -4.26
N LEU A 33 -38.16 9.63 -3.69
CA LEU A 33 -37.23 9.15 -2.66
C LEU A 33 -35.81 9.04 -3.22
N LEU A 34 -35.65 8.49 -4.42
CA LEU A 34 -34.35 8.36 -5.07
C LEU A 34 -33.72 9.72 -5.35
N LEU A 35 -34.50 10.70 -5.83
CA LEU A 35 -34.05 12.08 -6.06
C LEU A 35 -33.72 12.80 -4.75
N GLY A 36 -34.51 12.58 -3.69
CA GLY A 36 -34.23 13.13 -2.36
C GLY A 36 -32.94 12.56 -1.76
N LEU A 37 -32.74 11.24 -1.85
CA LEU A 37 -31.50 10.58 -1.45
C LEU A 37 -30.32 11.04 -2.30
N TYR A 38 -30.49 11.18 -3.61
CA TYR A 38 -29.49 11.71 -4.52
C TYR A 38 -29.12 13.16 -4.18
N ALA A 39 -30.10 14.03 -3.90
CA ALA A 39 -29.85 15.41 -3.52
C ALA A 39 -29.16 15.53 -2.15
N ILE A 40 -29.50 14.67 -1.19
CA ILE A 40 -28.80 14.58 0.11
C ILE A 40 -27.37 14.08 -0.11
N ASN A 41 -27.19 13.08 -0.99
CA ASN A 41 -25.88 12.58 -1.39
C ASN A 41 -25.06 13.72 -2.02
N GLU A 42 -25.54 14.35 -3.08
CA GLU A 42 -24.88 15.51 -3.70
C GLU A 42 -24.60 16.63 -2.68
N ALA A 43 -25.52 16.98 -1.79
CA ALA A 43 -25.29 18.02 -0.79
C ALA A 43 -24.22 17.64 0.27
N LEU A 44 -24.15 16.36 0.66
CA LEU A 44 -23.15 15.87 1.61
C LEU A 44 -21.79 15.66 0.94
N TYR A 45 -21.77 15.25 -0.33
CA TYR A 45 -20.57 14.85 -1.08
C TYR A 45 -20.06 15.90 -2.07
N TYR A 46 -20.78 17.01 -2.29
CA TYR A 46 -20.30 18.12 -3.11
C TYR A 46 -19.00 18.65 -2.53
N CYS A 47 -18.01 18.77 -3.39
CA CYS A 47 -16.73 19.37 -3.11
C CYS A 47 -16.56 20.53 -4.06
N ASP A 48 -16.48 21.74 -3.51
CA ASP A 48 -16.10 22.90 -4.30
C ASP A 48 -14.70 22.63 -4.89
N PRO A 49 -14.48 22.72 -6.21
CA PRO A 49 -13.18 22.54 -6.81
C PRO A 49 -12.08 23.38 -6.15
N ALA A 50 -12.41 24.55 -5.59
CA ALA A 50 -11.47 25.39 -4.84
C ALA A 50 -10.95 24.72 -3.57
N GLU A 51 -11.72 23.83 -2.91
CA GLU A 51 -11.26 23.05 -1.75
C GLU A 51 -10.26 21.94 -2.13
N ASN A 52 -10.18 21.60 -3.43
CA ASN A 52 -9.22 20.63 -3.96
C ASN A 52 -7.98 21.31 -4.55
N VAL A 53 -7.94 22.64 -4.66
CA VAL A 53 -6.76 23.37 -5.12
C VAL A 53 -5.73 23.43 -3.99
N ARG A 54 -4.64 22.67 -4.14
CA ARG A 54 -3.46 22.82 -3.28
C ARG A 54 -2.53 23.88 -3.88
N THR A 55 -2.33 24.97 -3.15
CA THR A 55 -1.44 26.08 -3.58
C THR A 55 -0.02 25.96 -3.00
N GLY A 56 0.32 24.87 -2.32
CA GLY A 56 1.60 24.72 -1.63
C GLY A 56 1.92 23.27 -1.24
N GLY A 57 3.20 23.05 -0.89
CA GLY A 57 3.80 21.75 -0.60
C GLY A 57 5.08 21.56 -1.41
N SER A 58 6.23 22.00 -0.88
CA SER A 58 7.53 21.84 -1.55
C SER A 58 8.17 20.48 -1.31
N ALA A 59 7.76 19.78 -0.26
CA ALA A 59 8.29 18.49 0.18
C ALA A 59 7.21 17.70 0.97
N PRO A 60 7.39 16.39 1.18
CA PRO A 60 6.58 15.60 2.09
C PRO A 60 6.45 16.24 3.48
N ASN A 61 5.26 16.16 4.07
CA ASN A 61 4.98 16.68 5.42
C ASN A 61 4.44 15.57 6.31
N PHE A 62 5.31 15.04 7.17
CA PHE A 62 4.97 14.01 8.13
C PHE A 62 5.78 14.17 9.41
N SER A 63 5.29 13.59 10.49
CA SER A 63 6.00 13.54 11.77
C SER A 63 6.50 12.13 12.04
N VAL A 64 7.68 12.02 12.63
CA VAL A 64 8.25 10.76 13.12
C VAL A 64 8.47 10.90 14.62
N SER A 65 7.90 10.01 15.41
CA SER A 65 8.16 9.92 16.84
C SER A 65 8.65 8.53 17.21
N THR A 66 9.70 8.47 18.02
CA THR A 66 10.27 7.22 18.53
C THR A 66 9.79 6.97 19.95
N SER A 67 9.40 5.73 20.24
CA SER A 67 9.03 5.26 21.57
C SER A 67 9.63 3.88 21.84
N THR A 68 9.53 3.41 23.08
CA THR A 68 9.92 2.05 23.44
C THR A 68 8.76 1.30 24.07
N LEU A 69 8.69 0.00 23.79
CA LEU A 69 7.75 -0.92 24.40
C LEU A 69 8.49 -1.87 25.34
N SER A 70 8.05 -1.95 26.58
CA SER A 70 8.63 -2.82 27.62
C SER A 70 7.59 -3.63 28.37
N GLN A 71 6.32 -3.25 28.28
CA GLN A 71 5.23 -3.87 29.02
C GLN A 71 4.66 -5.06 28.25
N VAL A 72 4.69 -6.24 28.86
CA VAL A 72 3.93 -7.41 28.40
C VAL A 72 2.51 -7.28 28.95
N LEU A 73 1.53 -7.24 28.06
CA LEU A 73 0.10 -7.17 28.37
C LEU A 73 -0.50 -8.57 28.57
N LEU A 74 -0.11 -9.52 27.72
CA LEU A 74 -0.58 -10.90 27.73
C LEU A 74 0.56 -11.84 27.34
N THR A 75 0.55 -13.05 27.89
CA THR A 75 1.47 -14.14 27.50
C THR A 75 0.63 -15.36 27.19
N GLU A 76 0.84 -15.95 26.02
CA GLU A 76 0.12 -17.15 25.56
C GLU A 76 1.12 -18.25 25.20
N SER A 77 1.09 -19.35 25.94
CA SER A 77 1.96 -20.52 25.70
C SER A 77 1.37 -21.42 24.62
N GLY A 78 2.20 -21.94 23.71
CA GLY A 78 1.74 -22.79 22.62
C GLY A 78 1.00 -22.05 21.50
N ALA A 79 1.13 -20.72 21.44
CA ALA A 79 0.47 -19.86 20.47
C ALA A 79 1.00 -20.05 19.04
N TYR A 80 2.28 -20.40 18.89
CA TYR A 80 2.89 -20.65 17.60
C TYR A 80 2.80 -22.13 17.19
N ALA A 81 2.87 -22.40 15.89
CA ALA A 81 2.70 -23.74 15.31
C ALA A 81 3.70 -24.81 15.83
N ASP A 82 4.85 -24.39 16.36
CA ASP A 82 5.87 -25.26 16.95
C ASP A 82 5.79 -25.31 18.50
N GLY A 83 4.73 -24.78 19.11
CA GLY A 83 4.50 -24.77 20.56
C GLY A 83 5.11 -23.59 21.31
N GLY A 84 5.61 -22.56 20.61
CA GLY A 84 6.20 -21.38 21.26
C GLY A 84 5.25 -20.47 22.01
N THR A 85 5.81 -19.65 22.90
CA THR A 85 5.09 -18.60 23.63
C THR A 85 5.04 -17.31 22.83
N ALA A 86 3.86 -16.71 22.73
CA ALA A 86 3.64 -15.38 22.19
C ALA A 86 3.45 -14.36 23.32
N TYR A 87 3.98 -13.16 23.12
CA TYR A 87 3.83 -12.03 24.04
C TYR A 87 3.10 -10.90 23.33
N LEU A 88 1.94 -10.50 23.87
CA LEU A 88 1.31 -9.25 23.47
C LEU A 88 1.99 -8.13 24.25
N VAL A 89 2.57 -7.18 23.53
CA VAL A 89 3.39 -6.11 24.10
C VAL A 89 2.79 -4.76 23.75
N GLY A 90 2.90 -3.83 24.70
CA GLY A 90 2.13 -2.59 24.85
C GLY A 90 1.90 -1.73 23.60
N THR A 91 1.13 -0.67 23.80
CA THR A 91 0.51 0.06 22.70
C THR A 91 1.28 1.29 22.22
N VAL A 92 1.44 1.42 20.89
CA VAL A 92 1.78 2.69 20.23
C VAL A 92 0.49 3.43 19.86
N LYS A 93 0.20 4.55 20.53
CA LYS A 93 -1.03 5.33 20.29
C LYS A 93 -0.90 6.30 19.12
N PHE A 94 -1.97 6.47 18.37
CA PHE A 94 -2.13 7.45 17.30
C PHE A 94 -3.26 8.42 17.62
N PRO A 95 -2.95 9.60 18.18
CA PRO A 95 -3.95 10.64 18.31
C PRO A 95 -4.10 11.33 16.95
N GLY A 96 -5.31 11.37 16.38
CA GLY A 96 -5.56 12.29 15.27
C GLY A 96 -5.73 11.71 13.87
N ILE A 97 -5.72 10.40 13.67
CA ILE A 97 -5.88 9.84 12.31
C ILE A 97 -7.25 10.24 11.74
N GLY A 98 -7.32 10.68 10.50
CA GLY A 98 -8.52 11.19 9.84
C GLY A 98 -8.19 12.30 8.84
N LYS A 99 -9.12 13.23 8.59
CA LYS A 99 -8.94 14.32 7.62
C LYS A 99 -7.59 15.04 7.69
N ASN A 100 -7.12 15.40 8.88
CA ASN A 100 -5.89 16.16 9.05
C ASN A 100 -4.64 15.28 9.05
N ASN A 101 -4.79 14.01 9.41
CA ASN A 101 -3.71 13.04 9.42
C ASN A 101 -4.18 11.76 8.70
N PRO A 102 -4.11 11.72 7.36
CA PRO A 102 -4.79 10.71 6.56
C PRO A 102 -4.32 9.28 6.82
N MET A 103 -3.08 9.11 7.27
CA MET A 103 -2.49 7.79 7.50
C MET A 103 -1.50 7.86 8.66
N GLY A 104 -1.59 6.86 9.54
CA GLY A 104 -0.57 6.53 10.53
C GLY A 104 0.13 5.23 10.13
N ILE A 105 1.46 5.21 10.22
CA ILE A 105 2.28 4.01 10.01
C ILE A 105 3.07 3.77 11.30
N VAL A 106 3.10 2.55 11.81
CA VAL A 106 4.01 2.17 12.89
C VAL A 106 4.97 1.10 12.41
N TYR A 107 6.21 1.23 12.87
CA TYR A 107 7.30 0.33 12.62
C TYR A 107 7.86 -0.17 13.94
N THR A 108 8.24 -1.44 13.98
CA THR A 108 9.03 -2.01 15.06
C THR A 108 10.03 -3.04 14.55
N GLU A 109 11.08 -3.26 15.33
CA GLU A 109 12.03 -4.34 15.14
C GLU A 109 12.42 -4.95 16.48
N GLN A 110 12.56 -6.28 16.53
CA GLN A 110 13.02 -7.01 17.70
C GLN A 110 14.17 -7.93 17.31
N ASN A 111 15.32 -7.76 17.95
CA ASN A 111 16.37 -8.76 17.91
C ASN A 111 16.00 -9.93 18.82
N HIS A 112 15.81 -11.12 18.27
CA HIS A 112 15.52 -12.33 19.03
C HIS A 112 16.17 -13.58 18.44
N ALA A 113 16.36 -14.60 19.28
CA ALA A 113 17.06 -15.83 18.93
C ALA A 113 16.36 -16.72 17.89
N PHE A 114 15.09 -16.43 17.57
CA PHE A 114 14.27 -17.25 16.67
C PHE A 114 14.32 -16.83 15.19
N SER A 115 15.34 -16.09 14.78
CA SER A 115 15.44 -15.50 13.43
C SER A 115 15.42 -16.51 12.28
N SER A 116 15.72 -17.79 12.53
CA SER A 116 15.69 -18.86 11.53
C SER A 116 14.41 -19.71 11.56
N ASN A 117 13.48 -19.42 12.47
CA ASN A 117 12.26 -20.19 12.65
C ASN A 117 11.08 -19.45 12.01
N PRO A 118 10.55 -19.94 10.87
CA PRO A 118 9.48 -19.25 10.17
C PRO A 118 8.16 -19.21 10.96
N ASN A 119 8.01 -20.05 11.99
CA ASN A 119 6.85 -20.03 12.88
C ASN A 119 6.94 -18.92 13.94
N ARG A 120 8.05 -18.19 14.04
CA ARG A 120 8.29 -17.14 15.04
C ARG A 120 8.33 -15.79 14.35
N PHE A 121 7.26 -15.03 14.49
CA PHE A 121 7.06 -13.78 13.77
C PHE A 121 6.58 -12.67 14.71
N ILE A 122 6.80 -11.43 14.27
CA ILE A 122 6.22 -10.21 14.82
C ILE A 122 4.95 -9.91 14.03
N TYR A 123 3.85 -9.68 14.75
CA TYR A 123 2.58 -9.33 14.12
C TYR A 123 1.95 -8.11 14.80
N PRO A 124 1.68 -7.02 14.05
CA PRO A 124 1.00 -5.85 14.57
C PRO A 124 -0.50 -6.10 14.70
N LEU A 125 -1.11 -5.52 15.74
CA LEU A 125 -2.54 -5.58 15.99
C LEU A 125 -3.08 -4.17 16.26
N TRP A 126 -4.00 -3.71 15.43
CA TRP A 126 -4.67 -2.44 15.66
C TRP A 126 -5.72 -2.54 16.76
N GLU A 127 -5.88 -1.48 17.54
CA GLU A 127 -6.91 -1.35 18.57
C GLU A 127 -7.67 -0.02 18.47
N THR A 128 -8.90 -0.07 18.96
CA THR A 128 -9.79 1.09 19.11
C THR A 128 -9.38 1.98 20.28
N ALA A 129 -9.99 3.16 20.38
CA ALA A 129 -9.77 4.09 21.50
C ALA A 129 -10.02 3.49 22.90
N THR A 130 -10.83 2.44 23.00
CA THR A 130 -11.14 1.75 24.26
C THR A 130 -10.22 0.57 24.54
N GLY A 131 -9.19 0.34 23.72
CA GLY A 131 -8.25 -0.78 23.86
C GLY A 131 -8.79 -2.12 23.37
N ASN A 132 -9.90 -2.13 22.61
CA ASN A 132 -10.39 -3.36 21.99
C ASN A 132 -9.64 -3.59 20.67
N LEU A 133 -9.11 -4.80 20.49
CA LEU A 133 -8.52 -5.24 19.22
C LEU A 133 -9.53 -5.05 18.09
N ILE A 134 -9.05 -4.48 17.00
CA ILE A 134 -9.81 -4.31 15.77
C ILE A 134 -9.86 -5.67 15.09
N GLN A 135 -11.06 -6.22 14.97
CA GLN A 135 -11.28 -7.46 14.25
C GLN A 135 -11.15 -7.19 12.77
N ASP A 136 -10.22 -7.93 12.19
CA ASP A 136 -9.91 -7.87 10.78
C ASP A 136 -10.57 -9.07 10.08
N ASN A 137 -11.03 -8.88 8.84
CA ASN A 137 -11.70 -9.93 8.08
C ASN A 137 -10.72 -10.88 7.36
N GLY A 138 -9.50 -11.05 7.90
CA GLY A 138 -8.44 -11.88 7.31
C GLY A 138 -7.79 -11.27 6.06
N LYS A 139 -7.87 -9.95 5.91
CA LYS A 139 -7.30 -9.18 4.77
C LYS A 139 -6.19 -8.26 5.27
N SER A 140 -5.16 -8.83 5.88
CA SER A 140 -4.17 -8.09 6.68
C SER A 140 -2.73 -8.32 6.23
N GLU A 141 -1.85 -7.53 6.83
CA GLU A 141 -0.43 -7.47 6.56
C GLU A 141 0.33 -8.77 6.83
N SER A 142 1.38 -8.98 6.05
CA SER A 142 2.30 -10.09 6.26
C SER A 142 3.06 -9.90 7.57
N ALA A 143 3.14 -10.97 8.36
CA ALA A 143 3.98 -11.01 9.54
C ALA A 143 5.46 -10.77 9.17
N GLY A 144 6.18 -10.07 10.03
CA GLY A 144 7.63 -9.90 9.92
C GLY A 144 8.37 -10.96 10.73
N TYR A 145 9.57 -11.38 10.35
CA TYR A 145 10.34 -12.28 11.21
C TYR A 145 10.94 -11.53 12.37
N ARG A 146 11.55 -10.36 12.11
CA ARG A 146 12.18 -9.51 13.12
C ARG A 146 11.91 -8.02 12.95
N SER A 147 11.28 -7.62 11.85
CA SER A 147 10.80 -6.26 11.70
C SER A 147 9.43 -6.23 11.01
N ALA A 148 8.55 -5.38 11.52
CA ALA A 148 7.18 -5.28 11.04
C ALA A 148 6.77 -3.81 10.87
N THR A 149 5.92 -3.58 9.89
CA THR A 149 5.28 -2.28 9.60
C THR A 149 3.80 -2.51 9.46
N THR A 150 3.01 -1.59 10.00
CA THR A 150 1.58 -1.54 9.74
C THR A 150 1.08 -0.14 9.51
N ALA A 151 -0.01 0.01 8.76
CA ALA A 151 -0.67 1.28 8.57
C ALA A 151 -2.17 1.25 8.81
N PHE A 152 -2.71 2.40 9.18
CA PHE A 152 -4.14 2.62 9.24
C PHE A 152 -4.50 4.07 8.87
N PRO A 153 -5.62 4.28 8.15
CA PRO A 153 -6.41 3.29 7.45
C PRO A 153 -5.69 2.70 6.22
N VAL A 154 -6.08 1.48 5.84
CA VAL A 154 -5.58 0.77 4.64
C VAL A 154 -6.46 0.98 3.40
N GLY A 155 -7.42 1.90 3.46
CA GLY A 155 -8.40 2.18 2.41
C GLY A 155 -9.36 3.30 2.81
N ALA A 156 -10.14 3.83 1.87
CA ALA A 156 -11.09 4.89 2.15
C ALA A 156 -12.34 4.39 2.88
N THR A 157 -12.58 3.08 2.81
CA THR A 157 -13.67 2.39 3.51
C THR A 157 -13.12 1.35 4.50
N PRO A 158 -12.43 1.74 5.59
CA PRO A 158 -11.83 0.77 6.51
C PRO A 158 -12.82 -0.20 7.12
N GLY A 159 -14.11 0.16 7.21
CA GLY A 159 -15.15 -0.73 7.70
C GLY A 159 -15.36 -2.01 6.86
N TYR A 160 -14.89 -2.05 5.60
CA TYR A 160 -14.94 -3.26 4.78
C TYR A 160 -14.02 -4.36 5.33
N TYR A 161 -12.85 -3.98 5.80
CA TYR A 161 -11.84 -4.90 6.33
C TYR A 161 -11.82 -4.93 7.87
N ALA A 162 -12.01 -3.78 8.50
CA ALA A 162 -11.93 -3.51 9.92
C ALA A 162 -13.24 -2.86 10.45
N PRO A 163 -14.39 -3.56 10.40
CA PRO A 163 -15.70 -3.01 10.77
C PRO A 163 -15.76 -2.53 12.22
N SER A 164 -14.98 -3.13 13.13
CA SER A 164 -14.95 -2.75 14.55
C SER A 164 -14.05 -1.55 14.84
N SER A 165 -13.37 -0.97 13.84
CA SER A 165 -12.47 0.17 14.05
C SER A 165 -13.19 1.44 14.52
N GLY A 166 -14.48 1.58 14.20
CA GLY A 166 -15.23 2.82 14.43
C GLY A 166 -14.67 4.02 13.66
N TYR A 167 -13.82 3.78 12.66
CA TYR A 167 -13.09 4.82 11.95
C TYR A 167 -14.01 5.71 11.13
N ASN A 168 -13.76 7.02 11.20
CA ASN A 168 -14.49 8.02 10.46
C ASN A 168 -13.56 9.06 9.84
N ASN A 169 -13.55 9.15 8.50
CA ASN A 169 -12.76 10.12 7.72
C ASN A 169 -13.06 11.59 8.08
N PHE A 170 -14.25 11.91 8.58
CA PHE A 170 -14.67 13.28 8.90
C PHE A 170 -14.19 13.79 10.26
N THR A 171 -13.67 12.90 11.11
CA THR A 171 -13.30 13.24 12.50
C THR A 171 -11.87 12.84 12.80
N THR A 172 -11.39 13.30 13.96
CA THR A 172 -10.16 12.82 14.57
C THR A 172 -10.44 11.48 15.26
N ASN A 173 -9.74 10.43 14.85
CA ASN A 173 -9.80 9.11 15.44
C ASN A 173 -8.64 8.92 16.42
N LEU A 174 -8.88 8.14 17.48
CA LEU A 174 -7.85 7.68 18.41
C LEU A 174 -7.73 6.17 18.26
N LEU A 175 -6.58 5.71 17.77
CA LEU A 175 -6.27 4.31 17.56
C LEU A 175 -4.96 3.95 18.26
N GLY A 176 -4.72 2.66 18.44
CA GLY A 176 -3.46 2.13 18.95
C GLY A 176 -2.99 0.94 18.14
N THR A 177 -1.73 0.56 18.35
CA THR A 177 -1.18 -0.68 17.80
C THR A 177 -0.39 -1.41 18.88
N ASP A 178 -0.78 -2.65 19.14
CA ASP A 178 -0.06 -3.61 19.95
C ASP A 178 0.74 -4.55 19.06
N PHE A 179 1.66 -5.32 19.65
CA PHE A 179 2.49 -6.27 18.90
C PHE A 179 2.48 -7.64 19.56
N ILE A 180 2.20 -8.67 18.77
CA ILE A 180 2.55 -10.06 19.10
C ILE A 180 4.02 -10.25 18.78
N LEU A 181 4.78 -10.74 19.75
CA LEU A 181 6.21 -10.97 19.64
C LEU A 181 6.59 -12.38 20.08
N PRO A 182 7.66 -12.95 19.51
CA PRO A 182 8.14 -14.28 19.87
C PRO A 182 9.06 -14.30 21.11
N SER A 183 9.46 -13.12 21.60
CA SER A 183 10.33 -12.99 22.76
C SER A 183 9.90 -11.82 23.64
N ILE A 184 10.22 -11.88 24.93
CA ILE A 184 9.98 -10.78 25.87
C ILE A 184 10.76 -9.52 25.44
N PRO A 185 10.21 -8.32 25.67
CA PRO A 185 10.86 -7.05 25.32
C PRO A 185 11.99 -6.69 26.31
N SER A 186 13.05 -7.51 26.33
CA SER A 186 14.25 -7.31 27.17
C SER A 186 15.53 -7.39 26.32
N PRO A 187 16.13 -6.26 25.92
CA PRO A 187 15.78 -4.88 26.26
C PRO A 187 14.47 -4.40 25.60
N SER A 188 13.99 -3.23 26.00
CA SER A 188 12.77 -2.63 25.45
C SER A 188 12.87 -2.46 23.93
N ILE A 189 11.73 -2.65 23.26
CA ILE A 189 11.63 -2.69 21.81
C ILE A 189 11.43 -1.29 21.27
N THR A 190 12.24 -0.89 20.30
CA THR A 190 12.09 0.42 19.67
C THR A 190 10.91 0.39 18.70
N THR A 191 10.09 1.44 18.77
CA THR A 191 8.99 1.68 17.85
C THR A 191 9.14 3.05 17.23
N ARG A 192 8.73 3.18 15.96
CA ARG A 192 8.66 4.46 15.27
C ARG A 192 7.24 4.62 14.75
N ARG A 193 6.64 5.75 15.10
CA ARG A 193 5.32 6.16 14.67
C ARG A 193 5.48 7.28 13.66
N ILE A 194 4.97 7.08 12.45
CA ILE A 194 4.98 8.02 11.34
C ILE A 194 3.53 8.47 11.12
N THR A 195 3.30 9.78 11.09
CA THR A 195 1.96 10.34 10.84
C THR A 195 2.04 11.31 9.67
N ASN A 196 1.25 11.07 8.62
CA ASN A 196 1.13 12.03 7.53
C ASN A 196 0.40 13.27 8.06
N ASN A 197 0.99 14.46 7.91
CA ASN A 197 0.37 15.73 8.35
C ASN A 197 -0.26 16.49 7.16
N THR A 198 -0.25 15.89 5.97
CA THR A 198 -0.80 16.46 4.75
C THR A 198 -2.32 16.28 4.77
N VAL A 199 -3.01 17.34 5.19
CA VAL A 199 -4.49 17.39 5.28
C VAL A 199 -5.12 16.92 3.97
N GLN A 200 -6.15 16.07 4.06
CA GLN A 200 -6.95 15.63 2.92
C GLN A 200 -7.75 16.78 2.29
N THR A 201 -7.79 16.79 0.96
CA THR A 201 -8.73 17.61 0.18
C THR A 201 -10.16 17.13 0.39
N CYS A 202 -11.14 17.94 -0.03
CA CYS A 202 -12.54 17.55 0.04
C CYS A 202 -12.82 16.23 -0.64
N GLU A 203 -12.32 16.06 -1.86
CA GLU A 203 -12.55 14.81 -2.59
C GLU A 203 -11.93 13.59 -1.88
N GLU A 204 -10.84 13.76 -1.14
CA GLU A 204 -10.16 12.66 -0.43
C GLU A 204 -10.93 12.21 0.83
N TYR A 205 -11.26 13.11 1.76
CA TYR A 205 -11.96 12.69 2.99
C TYR A 205 -13.43 12.29 2.74
N LYS A 206 -14.02 12.76 1.63
CA LYS A 206 -15.37 12.38 1.20
C LYS A 206 -15.39 11.19 0.24
N PHE A 207 -14.26 10.70 -0.24
CA PHE A 207 -14.21 9.61 -1.21
C PHE A 207 -14.89 8.35 -0.66
N ARG A 208 -15.61 7.65 -1.53
CA ARG A 208 -16.27 6.39 -1.25
C ARG A 208 -15.98 5.44 -2.39
N ALA A 209 -15.61 4.23 -2.02
CA ALA A 209 -15.44 3.14 -2.95
C ALA A 209 -16.75 2.84 -3.69
N GLU A 210 -16.64 2.57 -4.99
CA GLU A 210 -17.69 1.95 -5.80
C GLU A 210 -18.10 0.58 -5.24
N PRO A 211 -19.34 0.12 -5.53
CA PRO A 211 -19.84 -1.17 -5.06
C PRO A 211 -18.95 -2.36 -5.49
N ASN A 212 -18.84 -3.33 -4.59
CA ASN A 212 -18.01 -4.53 -4.73
C ASN A 212 -18.84 -5.80 -5.01
N GLY A 213 -18.17 -6.91 -5.28
CA GLY A 213 -18.78 -8.24 -5.35
C GLY A 213 -19.76 -8.39 -6.52
N LEU A 214 -21.00 -8.80 -6.24
CA LEU A 214 -22.01 -9.13 -7.28
C LEU A 214 -22.35 -7.95 -8.21
N PHE A 215 -22.16 -6.71 -7.74
CA PHE A 215 -22.42 -5.50 -8.51
C PHE A 215 -21.16 -4.88 -9.11
N GLY A 216 -19.98 -5.45 -8.84
CA GLY A 216 -18.70 -5.01 -9.40
C GLY A 216 -18.38 -5.65 -10.76
N SER A 217 -17.31 -5.19 -11.39
CA SER A 217 -16.79 -5.73 -12.66
C SER A 217 -15.28 -5.50 -12.79
N SER A 218 -14.68 -5.90 -13.90
CA SER A 218 -13.29 -5.54 -14.25
C SER A 218 -13.03 -4.03 -14.33
N ALA A 219 -14.07 -3.21 -14.43
CA ALA A 219 -13.98 -1.75 -14.50
C ALA A 219 -14.21 -1.03 -13.16
N SER A 220 -14.50 -1.75 -12.08
CA SER A 220 -14.75 -1.17 -10.75
C SER A 220 -13.62 -0.24 -10.31
N GLY A 221 -13.98 0.99 -9.91
CA GLY A 221 -13.05 2.04 -9.47
C GLY A 221 -12.15 2.63 -10.56
N LEU A 222 -12.16 2.12 -11.80
CA LEU A 222 -11.31 2.62 -12.89
C LEU A 222 -11.83 3.93 -13.53
N SER A 223 -13.07 4.32 -13.19
CA SER A 223 -13.70 5.54 -13.69
C SER A 223 -13.27 6.80 -12.91
N LYS A 224 -12.64 6.63 -11.75
CA LYS A 224 -12.31 7.73 -10.85
C LYS A 224 -11.32 8.71 -11.50
N VAL A 225 -11.68 9.99 -11.44
CA VAL A 225 -10.80 11.12 -11.75
C VAL A 225 -10.57 11.95 -10.49
N TRP A 226 -9.35 11.97 -9.97
CA TRP A 226 -8.95 12.93 -8.93
C TRP A 226 -8.75 14.32 -9.56
N GLN A 227 -9.26 15.35 -8.89
CA GLN A 227 -9.14 16.74 -9.34
C GLN A 227 -7.80 17.35 -8.91
N SER A 228 -7.38 17.04 -7.70
CA SER A 228 -6.12 17.48 -7.11
C SER A 228 -4.97 16.56 -7.51
N ARG A 229 -3.83 17.18 -7.84
CA ARG A 229 -2.56 16.48 -8.09
C ARG A 229 -1.72 16.46 -6.83
N LYS A 230 -1.07 15.34 -6.57
CA LYS A 230 -0.02 15.21 -5.55
C LYS A 230 1.33 14.93 -6.21
N LYS A 231 2.40 15.01 -5.42
CA LYS A 231 3.75 14.73 -5.87
C LYS A 231 4.34 13.55 -5.11
N LEU A 232 5.21 12.80 -5.79
CA LEU A 232 6.06 11.78 -5.19
C LEU A 232 7.47 11.95 -5.74
N ASN A 233 8.46 11.96 -4.85
CA ASN A 233 9.86 11.89 -5.25
C ASN A 233 10.33 10.44 -5.20
N ILE A 234 11.07 10.02 -6.23
CA ILE A 234 11.73 8.72 -6.31
C ILE A 234 13.23 8.97 -6.43
N ASN A 235 13.99 8.28 -5.59
CA ASN A 235 15.45 8.25 -5.65
C ASN A 235 15.90 6.87 -6.13
N LEU A 236 16.36 6.79 -7.37
CA LEU A 236 16.97 5.58 -7.93
C LEU A 236 18.40 5.46 -7.41
N ILE A 237 18.69 4.39 -6.68
CA ILE A 237 19.98 4.11 -6.09
C ILE A 237 20.60 2.93 -6.82
N PHE A 238 21.56 3.22 -7.70
CA PHE A 238 22.27 2.17 -8.43
C PHE A 238 23.35 1.54 -7.56
N ILE A 239 23.36 0.22 -7.48
CA ILE A 239 24.49 -0.54 -6.94
C ILE A 239 25.61 -0.55 -7.99
N PRO A 240 26.88 -0.31 -7.61
CA PRO A 240 28.00 -0.31 -8.55
C PRO A 240 28.08 -1.60 -9.36
N GLY A 241 28.06 -1.45 -10.70
CA GLY A 241 28.07 -2.57 -11.64
C GLY A 241 26.70 -3.14 -11.98
N ALA A 242 25.59 -2.70 -11.37
CA ALA A 242 24.25 -3.16 -11.77
C ALA A 242 23.96 -2.80 -13.24
N VAL A 243 24.43 -1.63 -13.68
CA VAL A 243 24.34 -1.11 -15.05
C VAL A 243 25.62 -0.36 -15.41
N THR A 244 25.84 -0.10 -16.69
CA THR A 244 27.01 0.66 -17.17
C THR A 244 26.82 2.17 -17.01
N THR A 245 25.58 2.66 -17.16
CA THR A 245 25.25 4.09 -17.13
C THR A 245 24.18 4.37 -16.07
N PRO A 246 24.55 4.51 -14.77
CA PRO A 246 23.61 4.66 -13.66
C PRO A 246 23.01 6.07 -13.57
N THR A 247 22.22 6.44 -14.58
CA THR A 247 21.67 7.80 -14.73
C THR A 247 20.20 7.75 -15.12
N THR A 248 19.49 8.85 -14.87
CA THR A 248 18.09 9.01 -15.32
C THR A 248 17.97 9.01 -16.84
N ALA A 249 18.97 9.50 -17.57
CA ALA A 249 18.97 9.53 -19.04
C ALA A 249 18.99 8.11 -19.63
N ALA A 250 19.81 7.21 -19.07
CA ALA A 250 19.87 5.81 -19.51
C ALA A 250 18.57 5.03 -19.23
N MET A 251 17.80 5.46 -18.23
CA MET A 251 16.53 4.85 -17.81
C MET A 251 15.31 5.69 -18.23
N ALA A 252 15.41 6.53 -19.26
CA ALA A 252 14.37 7.48 -19.61
C ALA A 252 13.01 6.82 -19.91
N THR A 253 12.99 5.69 -20.64
CA THR A 253 11.75 4.97 -20.96
C THR A 253 11.13 4.37 -19.70
N MET A 254 11.94 3.77 -18.83
CA MET A 254 11.49 3.25 -17.55
C MET A 254 10.85 4.37 -16.72
N ILE A 255 11.56 5.49 -16.56
CA ILE A 255 11.11 6.64 -15.77
C ILE A 255 9.81 7.23 -16.32
N GLN A 256 9.71 7.38 -17.64
CA GLN A 256 8.49 7.91 -18.25
C GLN A 256 7.30 6.97 -18.03
N THR A 257 7.51 5.67 -18.16
CA THR A 257 6.45 4.67 -17.91
C THR A 257 5.99 4.69 -16.45
N VAL A 258 6.90 4.79 -15.48
CA VAL A 258 6.54 4.94 -14.06
C VAL A 258 5.70 6.22 -13.85
N LYS A 259 6.12 7.34 -14.44
CA LYS A 259 5.37 8.60 -14.38
C LYS A 259 3.96 8.44 -14.95
N ASP A 260 3.83 7.79 -16.10
CA ASP A 260 2.54 7.59 -16.76
C ASP A 260 1.59 6.74 -15.91
N ILE A 261 2.10 5.67 -15.28
CA ILE A 261 1.32 4.82 -14.37
C ILE A 261 0.77 5.63 -13.18
N TYR A 262 1.61 6.40 -12.50
CA TYR A 262 1.16 7.19 -11.34
C TYR A 262 0.35 8.45 -11.72
N ALA A 263 0.49 8.95 -12.95
CA ALA A 263 -0.24 10.11 -13.44
C ALA A 263 -1.67 9.79 -13.95
N GLN A 264 -2.05 8.50 -14.01
CA GLN A 264 -3.40 8.06 -14.35
C GLN A 264 -4.48 8.82 -13.56
N ASN A 265 -5.66 8.99 -14.15
CA ASN A 265 -6.76 9.74 -13.52
C ASN A 265 -7.18 9.19 -12.16
N THR A 266 -7.08 7.87 -11.99
CA THR A 266 -7.41 7.13 -10.77
C THR A 266 -6.38 7.32 -9.65
N VAL A 267 -5.22 7.94 -9.93
CA VAL A 267 -4.12 8.14 -8.96
C VAL A 267 -3.70 9.62 -8.86
N LYS A 268 -3.43 10.29 -9.99
CA LYS A 268 -3.02 11.71 -10.09
C LYS A 268 -1.84 12.10 -9.19
N ILE A 269 -0.78 11.30 -9.24
CA ILE A 269 0.49 11.60 -8.59
C ILE A 269 1.53 11.93 -9.67
N ASP A 270 2.09 13.14 -9.61
CA ASP A 270 3.19 13.57 -10.47
C ASP A 270 4.52 13.10 -9.86
N VAL A 271 5.23 12.24 -10.57
CA VAL A 271 6.48 11.64 -10.08
C VAL A 271 7.70 12.45 -10.55
N SER A 272 8.58 12.78 -9.60
CA SER A 272 9.91 13.33 -9.85
C SER A 272 10.98 12.28 -9.54
N VAL A 273 12.00 12.15 -10.39
CA VAL A 273 13.01 11.09 -10.26
C VAL A 273 14.42 11.68 -10.21
N THR A 274 15.18 11.28 -9.19
CA THR A 274 16.63 11.47 -9.10
C THR A 274 17.35 10.13 -9.23
N ALA A 275 18.66 10.17 -9.50
CA ALA A 275 19.52 9.00 -9.53
C ALA A 275 20.78 9.26 -8.71
N SER A 276 21.21 8.25 -7.96
CA SER A 276 22.42 8.23 -7.15
C SER A 276 23.16 6.90 -7.32
N LEU A 277 24.47 6.92 -7.09
CA LEU A 277 25.31 5.72 -7.10
C LEU A 277 25.75 5.40 -5.67
N ALA A 278 25.42 4.22 -5.18
CA ALA A 278 25.86 3.74 -3.88
C ALA A 278 27.30 3.22 -3.97
N ALA A 279 28.31 4.10 -4.10
CA ALA A 279 29.70 3.72 -4.38
C ALA A 279 30.29 2.68 -3.41
N ALA A 280 29.87 2.67 -2.14
CA ALA A 280 30.27 1.69 -1.13
C ALA A 280 29.44 0.38 -1.16
N GLY A 281 28.53 0.24 -2.12
CA GLY A 281 27.53 -0.82 -2.19
C GLY A 281 27.89 -2.01 -3.09
N ALA A 282 29.10 -2.07 -3.65
CA ALA A 282 29.48 -3.10 -4.63
C ALA A 282 29.26 -4.55 -4.15
N SER A 283 29.30 -4.80 -2.83
CA SER A 283 29.02 -6.12 -2.26
C SER A 283 27.55 -6.54 -2.34
N TYR A 284 26.63 -5.61 -2.57
CA TYR A 284 25.19 -5.85 -2.75
C TYR A 284 24.78 -6.06 -4.21
N LEU A 285 25.74 -6.20 -5.13
CA LEU A 285 25.47 -6.40 -6.56
C LEU A 285 24.65 -7.68 -6.80
N THR A 286 24.90 -8.71 -6.00
CA THR A 286 24.02 -9.87 -5.87
C THR A 286 23.60 -9.98 -4.41
N ILE A 287 22.30 -9.89 -4.15
CA ILE A 287 21.76 -9.97 -2.79
C ILE A 287 21.85 -11.41 -2.28
N ALA A 288 22.59 -11.60 -1.18
CA ALA A 288 22.87 -12.95 -0.66
C ALA A 288 21.64 -13.63 -0.05
N ASN A 289 20.72 -12.83 0.52
CA ASN A 289 19.51 -13.32 1.16
C ASN A 289 18.43 -12.23 1.10
N ILE A 290 17.33 -12.53 0.42
CA ILE A 290 16.19 -11.61 0.26
C ILE A 290 15.12 -11.74 1.35
N THR A 291 15.20 -12.78 2.19
CA THR A 291 14.25 -13.03 3.28
C THR A 291 14.73 -12.51 4.63
N ASP A 292 16.00 -12.13 4.77
CA ASP A 292 16.53 -11.49 5.98
C ASP A 292 16.01 -10.05 6.07
N ASP A 293 15.03 -9.87 6.97
CA ASP A 293 14.32 -8.62 7.24
C ASP A 293 14.91 -7.82 8.42
N TYR A 294 16.10 -8.18 8.89
CA TYR A 294 16.77 -7.50 10.01
C TYR A 294 18.17 -7.01 9.64
N GLY A 295 18.87 -7.75 8.78
CA GLY A 295 20.18 -7.37 8.26
C GLY A 295 21.38 -8.03 8.95
N ASP A 296 21.21 -9.24 9.46
CA ASP A 296 22.32 -10.01 10.06
C ASP A 296 23.14 -10.77 9.02
N VAL A 297 22.52 -11.13 7.90
CA VAL A 297 23.22 -11.84 6.84
C VAL A 297 23.99 -10.82 6.01
N VAL A 298 25.30 -11.04 5.87
CA VAL A 298 26.16 -10.16 5.06
C VAL A 298 25.61 -10.07 3.64
N ASN A 299 25.47 -8.85 3.13
CA ASN A 299 24.93 -8.54 1.80
C ASN A 299 23.47 -9.00 1.57
N SER A 300 22.71 -9.19 2.65
CA SER A 300 21.26 -9.39 2.57
C SER A 300 20.48 -8.14 2.22
N LEU A 301 19.19 -8.32 1.96
CA LEU A 301 18.27 -7.23 1.73
C LEU A 301 18.10 -6.33 2.96
N GLY A 302 17.89 -6.91 4.15
CA GLY A 302 17.82 -6.15 5.39
C GLY A 302 19.10 -5.35 5.68
N SER A 303 20.27 -5.93 5.38
CA SER A 303 21.55 -5.23 5.60
C SER A 303 21.79 -4.12 4.57
N LEU A 304 21.32 -4.27 3.33
CA LEU A 304 21.36 -3.20 2.32
C LEU A 304 20.66 -1.93 2.82
N TYR A 305 19.41 -2.08 3.29
CA TYR A 305 18.61 -0.94 3.75
C TYR A 305 19.12 -0.36 5.06
N ARG A 306 19.54 -1.22 6.01
CA ARG A 306 20.08 -0.77 7.30
C ARG A 306 21.41 -0.04 7.13
N ASN A 307 22.32 -0.59 6.32
CA ASN A 307 23.64 -0.01 6.13
C ASN A 307 23.60 1.23 5.24
N ASN A 308 22.59 1.37 4.37
CA ASN A 308 22.40 2.50 3.47
C ASN A 308 23.74 2.94 2.86
N PRO A 309 24.33 2.11 1.99
CA PRO A 309 25.70 2.32 1.52
C PRO A 309 25.87 3.70 0.91
N SER A 310 26.91 4.43 1.33
CA SER A 310 27.16 5.82 0.94
C SER A 310 26.10 6.83 1.39
N SER A 311 25.23 6.48 2.34
CA SER A 311 24.18 7.34 2.90
C SER A 311 23.29 7.98 1.83
N VAL A 312 22.99 7.23 0.77
CA VAL A 312 22.31 7.72 -0.45
C VAL A 312 20.79 7.74 -0.37
N GLN A 313 20.18 7.10 0.64
CA GLN A 313 18.74 7.23 0.86
C GLN A 313 18.36 8.69 1.17
N ASP A 314 17.27 9.12 0.55
CA ASP A 314 16.62 10.40 0.83
C ASP A 314 15.33 10.14 1.63
N ALA A 315 15.22 10.77 2.80
CA ALA A 315 14.06 10.62 3.68
C ALA A 315 12.77 11.21 3.08
N ASN A 316 12.87 12.05 2.04
CA ASN A 316 11.73 12.66 1.35
C ASN A 316 11.38 11.96 0.02
N SER A 317 11.97 10.79 -0.24
CA SER A 317 11.79 10.05 -1.48
C SER A 317 11.51 8.57 -1.23
N LEU A 318 10.80 7.95 -2.17
CA LEU A 318 10.79 6.50 -2.30
C LEU A 318 12.18 6.06 -2.80
N ASN A 319 12.92 5.36 -1.95
CA ASN A 319 14.28 4.91 -2.24
C ASN A 319 14.24 3.54 -2.92
N ILE A 320 14.75 3.46 -4.15
CA ILE A 320 14.71 2.25 -4.97
C ILE A 320 16.13 1.81 -5.29
N TYR A 321 16.54 0.69 -4.71
CA TYR A 321 17.82 0.09 -5.05
C TYR A 321 17.71 -0.71 -6.34
N ILE A 322 18.56 -0.39 -7.31
CA ILE A 322 18.70 -1.13 -8.56
C ILE A 322 19.96 -1.98 -8.42
N THR A 323 19.76 -3.29 -8.32
CA THR A 323 20.84 -4.28 -8.22
C THR A 323 20.76 -5.28 -9.36
N ARG A 324 21.77 -6.16 -9.47
CA ARG A 324 21.85 -7.12 -10.58
C ARG A 324 20.90 -8.30 -10.35
N ASP A 325 21.08 -9.00 -9.24
CA ASP A 325 20.40 -10.27 -8.99
C ASP A 325 20.36 -10.61 -7.48
N TYR A 326 19.87 -11.80 -7.14
CA TYR A 326 19.90 -12.39 -5.82
C TYR A 326 20.30 -13.88 -5.88
N THR A 327 20.72 -14.41 -4.74
CA THR A 327 21.00 -15.84 -4.61
C THR A 327 19.70 -16.63 -4.52
N VAL A 328 19.44 -17.49 -5.52
CA VAL A 328 18.28 -18.39 -5.55
C VAL A 328 18.37 -19.45 -4.44
N SER A 329 17.27 -19.69 -3.76
CA SER A 329 17.14 -20.71 -2.72
C SER A 329 15.71 -21.28 -2.67
N SER A 330 15.43 -22.23 -1.78
CA SER A 330 14.07 -22.75 -1.56
C SER A 330 13.11 -21.69 -1.01
N SER A 331 13.61 -20.71 -0.25
CA SER A 331 12.85 -19.58 0.28
C SER A 331 12.87 -18.34 -0.63
N ALA A 332 13.65 -18.40 -1.71
CA ALA A 332 13.84 -17.35 -2.70
C ALA A 332 13.92 -17.99 -4.10
N PRO A 333 12.79 -18.50 -4.65
CA PRO A 333 12.79 -19.16 -5.95
C PRO A 333 13.19 -18.20 -7.06
N THR A 334 13.57 -18.72 -8.23
CA THR A 334 13.90 -17.92 -9.42
C THR A 334 12.70 -17.08 -9.90
N GLY A 335 12.96 -15.93 -10.53
CA GLY A 335 11.95 -15.09 -11.16
C GLY A 335 11.38 -13.97 -10.30
N ILE A 336 11.95 -13.69 -9.13
CA ILE A 336 11.56 -12.52 -8.32
C ILE A 336 12.08 -11.25 -8.99
N LEU A 337 11.17 -10.34 -9.33
CA LEU A 337 11.49 -9.13 -10.09
C LEU A 337 11.93 -7.98 -9.18
N GLY A 338 11.26 -7.83 -8.05
CA GLY A 338 11.54 -6.80 -7.05
C GLY A 338 10.93 -7.18 -5.72
N ILE A 339 11.26 -6.40 -4.68
CA ILE A 339 10.75 -6.56 -3.33
C ILE A 339 10.63 -5.19 -2.69
N SER A 340 9.42 -4.80 -2.27
CA SER A 340 9.21 -3.74 -1.31
C SER A 340 9.63 -4.18 0.09
N SER A 341 10.35 -3.33 0.81
CA SER A 341 10.80 -3.68 2.16
C SER A 341 9.66 -3.84 3.17
N GLY A 342 8.51 -3.19 2.93
CA GLY A 342 7.32 -3.29 3.78
C GLY A 342 6.06 -2.88 3.02
N ILE A 343 4.91 -3.21 3.62
CA ILE A 343 3.58 -2.80 3.15
C ILE A 343 2.84 -2.12 4.30
N PRO A 344 2.91 -0.78 4.40
CA PRO A 344 3.82 0.10 3.68
C PRO A 344 5.25 0.05 4.22
N GLY A 345 6.21 0.57 3.44
CA GLY A 345 7.51 0.95 3.97
C GLY A 345 7.44 2.24 4.78
N ILE A 346 8.58 2.68 5.33
CA ILE A 346 8.66 3.91 6.12
C ILE A 346 9.70 4.89 5.56
N PRO A 347 9.44 6.21 5.59
CA PRO A 347 10.39 7.24 5.16
C PRO A 347 11.45 7.51 6.23
N VAL A 348 12.07 6.45 6.76
CA VAL A 348 13.13 6.54 7.78
C VAL A 348 14.31 5.70 7.36
N ALA A 349 15.33 6.36 6.82
CA ALA A 349 16.56 5.74 6.32
C ALA A 349 17.26 4.87 7.39
N GLY A 350 18.01 3.87 6.92
CA GLY A 350 18.78 2.99 7.79
C GLY A 350 17.93 2.00 8.59
N THR A 351 16.69 1.73 8.16
CA THR A 351 15.87 0.64 8.69
C THR A 351 15.68 -0.45 7.64
N PRO A 352 15.46 -1.71 8.05
CA PRO A 352 15.01 -2.76 7.16
C PRO A 352 13.78 -2.45 6.32
N LYS A 353 13.00 -1.41 6.65
CA LYS A 353 11.72 -1.04 6.01
C LYS A 353 11.79 0.29 5.25
N SER A 354 13.00 0.73 4.87
CA SER A 354 13.27 2.10 4.36
C SER A 354 13.40 2.24 2.84
N GLY A 355 13.14 1.19 2.07
CA GLY A 355 13.17 1.28 0.60
C GLY A 355 12.55 0.10 -0.11
N MET A 356 12.94 -0.10 -1.36
CA MET A 356 12.59 -1.28 -2.15
C MET A 356 13.77 -1.64 -3.04
N VAL A 357 13.79 -2.85 -3.59
CA VAL A 357 14.83 -3.32 -4.51
C VAL A 357 14.20 -3.86 -5.79
N VAL A 358 14.89 -3.71 -6.91
CA VAL A 358 14.58 -4.38 -8.17
C VAL A 358 15.81 -5.10 -8.72
N PHE A 359 15.60 -6.28 -9.27
CA PHE A 359 16.64 -7.15 -9.82
C PHE A 359 16.66 -7.00 -11.34
N ILE A 360 17.58 -6.19 -11.85
CA ILE A 360 17.50 -5.72 -13.24
C ILE A 360 17.63 -6.86 -14.26
N GLU A 361 18.38 -7.92 -13.94
CA GLU A 361 18.61 -9.03 -14.86
C GLU A 361 17.34 -9.85 -15.13
N ASN A 362 16.43 -9.93 -14.17
CA ASN A 362 15.15 -10.65 -14.35
C ASN A 362 14.16 -9.92 -15.27
N HIS A 363 14.52 -8.71 -15.75
CA HIS A 363 13.72 -7.93 -16.68
C HIS A 363 14.24 -7.97 -18.12
N ARG A 364 15.29 -8.74 -18.41
CA ARG A 364 15.76 -8.95 -19.79
C ARG A 364 14.87 -9.99 -20.46
N THR A 365 13.96 -9.53 -21.30
CA THR A 365 12.88 -10.35 -21.88
C THR A 365 13.18 -10.83 -23.29
N ALA A 366 14.14 -10.21 -23.99
CA ALA A 366 14.45 -10.51 -25.38
C ALA A 366 15.95 -10.75 -25.63
N SER A 367 16.24 -11.68 -26.54
CA SER A 367 17.60 -11.93 -27.02
C SER A 367 18.13 -10.73 -27.80
N GLY A 368 19.37 -10.31 -27.52
CA GLY A 368 20.02 -9.19 -28.22
C GLY A 368 19.80 -7.82 -27.58
N CYS A 369 19.10 -7.74 -26.44
CA CYS A 369 18.80 -6.50 -25.71
C CYS A 369 19.88 -6.08 -24.69
N GLY A 370 21.12 -6.46 -24.95
CA GLY A 370 22.25 -6.31 -24.03
C GLY A 370 22.69 -7.63 -23.41
N THR A 371 23.71 -7.56 -22.57
CA THR A 371 24.26 -8.69 -21.82
C THR A 371 24.15 -8.41 -20.33
N VAL A 372 24.33 -9.44 -19.50
CA VAL A 372 24.37 -9.26 -18.04
C VAL A 372 25.32 -8.14 -17.64
N GLY A 373 24.84 -7.22 -16.79
CA GLY A 373 25.60 -6.05 -16.32
C GLY A 373 25.71 -4.88 -17.30
N SER A 374 25.16 -4.98 -18.52
CA SER A 374 25.01 -3.81 -19.42
C SER A 374 23.72 -3.04 -19.12
N ASP A 375 23.57 -1.85 -19.68
CA ASP A 375 22.28 -1.14 -19.64
C ASP A 375 21.14 -1.98 -20.28
N LEU A 376 19.90 -1.75 -19.85
CA LEU A 376 18.70 -2.28 -20.51
C LEU A 376 18.46 -1.46 -21.79
N THR A 377 18.89 -1.98 -22.92
CA THR A 377 18.86 -1.22 -24.20
C THR A 377 17.52 -1.32 -24.92
N CYS A 378 16.71 -2.35 -24.64
CA CYS A 378 15.40 -2.51 -25.23
C CYS A 378 14.30 -1.80 -24.44
N SER A 379 13.42 -1.11 -25.17
CA SER A 379 12.27 -0.42 -24.58
C SER A 379 11.35 -1.38 -23.81
N ALA A 380 11.17 -2.62 -24.29
CA ALA A 380 10.31 -3.61 -23.62
C ALA A 380 10.84 -3.98 -22.23
N ASP A 381 12.16 -4.18 -22.09
CA ASP A 381 12.79 -4.49 -20.81
C ASP A 381 12.66 -3.32 -19.82
N GLN A 382 12.85 -2.07 -20.30
CA GLN A 382 12.66 -0.88 -19.48
C GLN A 382 11.19 -0.68 -19.06
N VAL A 383 10.23 -0.97 -19.94
CA VAL A 383 8.79 -0.93 -19.62
C VAL A 383 8.43 -2.02 -18.60
N PHE A 384 9.01 -3.21 -18.73
CA PHE A 384 8.77 -4.28 -17.78
C PHE A 384 9.35 -3.93 -16.40
N LEU A 385 10.58 -3.42 -16.34
CA LEU A 385 11.16 -2.88 -15.12
C LEU A 385 10.32 -1.74 -14.51
N ALA A 386 9.75 -0.86 -15.34
CA ALA A 386 8.89 0.22 -14.87
C ALA A 386 7.62 -0.31 -14.18
N LYS A 387 6.98 -1.34 -14.73
CA LYS A 387 5.82 -1.98 -14.11
C LYS A 387 6.18 -2.58 -12.75
N THR A 388 7.32 -3.29 -12.65
CA THR A 388 7.82 -3.80 -11.36
C THR A 388 8.12 -2.66 -10.38
N ILE A 389 8.79 -1.59 -10.82
CA ILE A 389 9.06 -0.42 -9.97
C ILE A 389 7.76 0.20 -9.45
N ALA A 390 6.75 0.33 -10.31
CA ALA A 390 5.46 0.87 -9.92
C ALA A 390 4.70 -0.07 -8.97
N HIS A 391 4.74 -1.39 -9.20
CA HIS A 391 4.13 -2.42 -8.36
C HIS A 391 4.74 -2.44 -6.94
N GLU A 392 6.07 -2.60 -6.85
CA GLU A 392 6.77 -2.59 -5.55
C GLU A 392 6.71 -1.21 -4.88
N GLY A 393 6.72 -0.13 -5.66
CA GLY A 393 6.51 1.22 -5.15
C GLY A 393 5.12 1.38 -4.55
N ALA A 394 4.10 0.79 -5.15
CA ALA A 394 2.75 0.79 -4.63
C ALA A 394 2.61 -0.08 -3.37
N HIS A 395 3.32 -1.19 -3.26
CA HIS A 395 3.49 -1.93 -2.00
C HIS A 395 4.10 -1.05 -0.92
N PHE A 396 5.21 -0.35 -1.22
CA PHE A 396 5.85 0.57 -0.28
C PHE A 396 4.88 1.65 0.19
N LEU A 397 3.98 2.12 -0.69
CA LEU A 397 2.98 3.14 -0.39
C LEU A 397 1.69 2.59 0.26
N GLY A 398 1.58 1.27 0.45
CA GLY A 398 0.53 0.63 1.27
C GLY A 398 -0.49 -0.22 0.52
N LEU A 399 -0.29 -0.53 -0.77
CA LEU A 399 -1.16 -1.45 -1.50
C LEU A 399 -0.75 -2.91 -1.31
N TYR A 400 -1.73 -3.81 -1.39
CA TYR A 400 -1.54 -5.26 -1.35
C TYR A 400 -1.83 -5.85 -2.72
N HIS A 401 -1.46 -7.12 -2.91
CA HIS A 401 -1.96 -7.86 -4.07
C HIS A 401 -3.49 -7.98 -3.98
N PRO A 402 -4.24 -7.79 -5.08
CA PRO A 402 -5.68 -8.04 -5.13
C PRO A 402 -6.03 -9.44 -4.63
N VAL A 403 -5.14 -10.39 -4.94
CA VAL A 403 -5.16 -11.75 -4.44
C VAL A 403 -3.74 -12.30 -4.40
N GLU A 404 -3.42 -13.05 -3.35
CA GLU A 404 -2.16 -13.79 -3.27
C GLU A 404 -2.18 -15.03 -4.17
N LYS A 405 -0.99 -15.46 -4.60
CA LYS A 405 -0.82 -16.65 -5.46
C LYS A 405 -1.48 -17.90 -4.89
N ASP A 406 -1.27 -18.13 -3.60
CA ASP A 406 -1.59 -19.40 -2.95
C ASP A 406 -3.00 -19.40 -2.36
N VAL A 407 -3.78 -20.44 -2.65
CA VAL A 407 -5.09 -20.67 -2.04
C VAL A 407 -4.95 -21.69 -0.92
N VAL A 408 -5.10 -21.24 0.33
CA VAL A 408 -4.90 -22.11 1.50
C VAL A 408 -6.24 -22.68 1.97
N LYS A 409 -6.45 -23.98 1.76
CA LYS A 409 -7.69 -24.69 2.16
C LYS A 409 -8.95 -24.03 1.56
N GLY A 410 -8.90 -23.64 0.29
CA GLY A 410 -9.99 -22.96 -0.41
C GLY A 410 -10.25 -21.53 0.05
N ARG A 411 -9.33 -20.93 0.83
CA ARG A 411 -9.39 -19.53 1.27
C ARG A 411 -8.38 -18.70 0.49
N TYR A 412 -8.85 -17.53 0.05
CA TYR A 412 -8.07 -16.53 -0.64
C TYR A 412 -7.60 -15.49 0.36
N THR A 413 -6.35 -15.05 0.23
CA THR A 413 -5.89 -13.80 0.84
C THR A 413 -6.12 -12.71 -0.19
N LEU A 414 -7.02 -11.78 0.14
CA LEU A 414 -7.46 -10.69 -0.75
C LEU A 414 -7.04 -9.36 -0.15
N ASP A 415 -6.90 -8.33 -1.00
CA ASP A 415 -6.67 -6.98 -0.51
C ASP A 415 -7.85 -6.45 0.33
N PRO A 416 -7.60 -5.45 1.21
CA PRO A 416 -8.64 -4.84 2.02
C PRO A 416 -9.47 -3.79 1.27
N LEU A 417 -9.44 -3.77 -0.07
CA LEU A 417 -10.05 -2.71 -0.87
C LEU A 417 -11.31 -3.22 -1.59
N PRO A 418 -12.50 -2.67 -1.31
CA PRO A 418 -13.73 -3.10 -1.98
C PRO A 418 -13.76 -2.85 -3.50
N GLU A 419 -13.12 -1.80 -4.02
CA GLU A 419 -13.17 -1.54 -5.47
C GLU A 419 -12.31 -2.49 -6.31
N THR A 420 -11.32 -3.15 -5.71
CA THR A 420 -10.39 -3.98 -6.46
C THR A 420 -11.07 -5.28 -6.91
N PRO A 421 -11.12 -5.57 -8.22
CA PRO A 421 -11.67 -6.84 -8.68
C PRO A 421 -10.87 -8.02 -8.14
N GLU A 422 -11.59 -9.01 -7.62
CA GLU A 422 -11.03 -10.26 -7.13
C GLU A 422 -10.69 -11.19 -8.29
N CYS A 423 -9.62 -11.98 -8.13
CA CYS A 423 -9.42 -13.16 -8.95
C CYS A 423 -9.43 -14.41 -8.09
N ARG A 424 -10.22 -15.40 -8.52
CA ARG A 424 -10.34 -16.70 -7.86
C ARG A 424 -9.75 -17.79 -8.74
N ASP A 425 -9.25 -18.85 -8.10
CA ASP A 425 -8.80 -20.06 -8.76
C ASP A 425 -10.01 -20.72 -9.45
N GLN A 426 -10.02 -20.68 -10.77
CA GLN A 426 -11.14 -21.15 -11.59
C GLN A 426 -11.04 -22.66 -11.86
N ASN A 427 -9.83 -23.21 -11.79
CA ASN A 427 -9.55 -24.59 -12.17
C ASN A 427 -9.37 -25.54 -10.97
N GLY A 428 -9.28 -25.01 -9.75
CA GLY A 428 -9.22 -25.75 -8.49
C GLY A 428 -7.86 -26.35 -8.16
N ASN A 429 -6.77 -25.83 -8.74
CA ASN A 429 -5.40 -26.31 -8.48
C ASN A 429 -4.73 -25.66 -7.25
N ASN A 430 -5.46 -24.81 -6.52
CA ASN A 430 -5.02 -24.00 -5.39
C ASN A 430 -3.98 -22.91 -5.73
N LEU A 431 -3.92 -22.47 -6.99
CA LEU A 431 -3.03 -21.40 -7.45
C LEU A 431 -3.82 -20.42 -8.33
N VAL A 432 -3.78 -19.13 -8.00
CA VAL A 432 -4.43 -18.10 -8.82
C VAL A 432 -3.46 -17.60 -9.89
N GLY A 433 -3.67 -18.02 -11.14
CA GLY A 433 -2.82 -17.67 -12.27
C GLY A 433 -3.36 -16.50 -13.10
N LEU A 434 -2.44 -15.78 -13.77
CA LEU A 434 -2.80 -14.61 -14.60
C LEU A 434 -3.88 -14.93 -15.66
N GLY A 435 -3.83 -16.11 -16.29
CA GLY A 435 -4.79 -16.51 -17.32
C GLY A 435 -6.24 -16.66 -16.81
N GLU A 436 -6.45 -16.85 -15.51
CA GLU A 436 -7.76 -16.97 -14.88
C GLU A 436 -8.38 -15.61 -14.54
N CYS A 437 -7.56 -14.55 -14.58
CA CYS A 437 -7.86 -13.22 -14.06
C CYS A 437 -7.98 -12.15 -15.15
N LEU A 438 -8.15 -12.56 -16.41
CA LEU A 438 -8.30 -11.67 -17.58
C LEU A 438 -9.74 -11.58 -18.09
N GLY A 439 -10.71 -12.07 -17.33
CA GLY A 439 -12.13 -11.94 -17.64
C GLY A 439 -12.68 -10.55 -17.31
N ASP A 440 -14.00 -10.39 -17.48
CA ASP A 440 -14.71 -9.11 -17.28
C ASP A 440 -15.51 -9.03 -15.96
N GLY A 441 -15.70 -10.15 -15.27
CA GLY A 441 -16.46 -10.23 -14.03
C GLY A 441 -15.61 -9.90 -12.80
N PHE A 442 -16.26 -9.47 -11.71
CA PHE A 442 -15.55 -9.08 -10.49
C PHE A 442 -14.69 -10.18 -9.85
N PHE A 443 -15.01 -11.47 -10.06
CA PHE A 443 -14.31 -12.60 -9.42
C PHE A 443 -13.34 -13.37 -10.35
N ASN A 444 -13.23 -12.93 -11.61
CA ASN A 444 -12.35 -13.52 -12.62
C ASN A 444 -11.63 -12.43 -13.43
N SER A 445 -11.43 -11.27 -12.82
CA SER A 445 -10.68 -10.14 -13.38
C SER A 445 -9.62 -9.70 -12.37
N GLY A 446 -8.90 -8.60 -12.63
CA GLY A 446 -7.83 -8.11 -11.76
C GLY A 446 -6.42 -8.48 -12.22
N GLY A 447 -6.26 -9.36 -13.21
CA GLY A 447 -4.97 -9.67 -13.83
C GLY A 447 -4.30 -8.47 -14.52
N LEU A 448 -5.08 -7.46 -14.92
CA LEU A 448 -4.60 -6.20 -15.48
C LEU A 448 -4.31 -5.12 -14.41
N ASN A 449 -4.67 -5.37 -13.15
CA ASN A 449 -4.33 -4.49 -12.05
C ASN A 449 -2.81 -4.48 -11.87
N LEU A 450 -2.22 -3.30 -11.64
CA LEU A 450 -0.79 -3.14 -11.40
C LEU A 450 -0.33 -4.03 -10.25
N MET A 451 -1.18 -4.20 -9.22
CA MET A 451 -0.87 -4.96 -8.02
C MET A 451 -1.07 -6.47 -8.18
N PHE A 452 -1.40 -6.99 -9.36
CA PHE A 452 -1.46 -8.45 -9.54
C PHE A 452 -0.07 -9.07 -9.43
N TRP A 453 0.09 -10.10 -8.58
CA TRP A 453 1.39 -10.66 -8.18
C TRP A 453 2.23 -11.21 -9.35
N ALA A 454 1.59 -11.74 -10.39
CA ALA A 454 2.28 -12.36 -11.52
C ALA A 454 2.62 -11.31 -12.58
N GLY A 455 3.84 -10.77 -12.53
CA GLY A 455 4.37 -9.86 -13.55
C GLY A 455 4.54 -10.54 -14.91
N ASN A 456 4.17 -9.84 -15.98
CA ASN A 456 4.30 -10.34 -17.35
C ASN A 456 4.76 -9.23 -18.32
N PRO A 457 5.79 -9.47 -19.17
CA PRO A 457 6.31 -8.44 -20.07
C PRO A 457 5.36 -8.09 -21.23
N THR A 458 4.46 -9.02 -21.59
CA THR A 458 3.52 -8.87 -22.72
C THR A 458 2.15 -8.31 -22.30
N ILE A 459 1.73 -8.53 -21.06
CA ILE A 459 0.44 -8.06 -20.56
C ILE A 459 0.59 -6.67 -19.95
N ASN A 460 -0.37 -5.79 -20.23
CA ASN A 460 -0.34 -4.42 -19.73
C ASN A 460 -0.97 -4.30 -18.33
N GLN A 461 -0.22 -4.72 -17.32
CA GLN A 461 -0.61 -4.65 -15.91
C GLN A 461 -0.30 -3.26 -15.34
N THR A 462 -1.16 -2.29 -15.64
CA THR A 462 -0.95 -0.89 -15.22
C THR A 462 -2.16 -0.28 -14.53
N GLN A 463 -3.28 -1.01 -14.46
CA GLN A 463 -4.52 -0.44 -13.94
C GLN A 463 -4.44 -0.26 -12.42
N LEU A 464 -4.87 0.91 -11.94
CA LEU A 464 -5.06 1.20 -10.52
C LEU A 464 -6.46 1.78 -10.32
N THR A 465 -7.19 1.32 -9.32
CA THR A 465 -8.54 1.82 -8.98
C THR A 465 -8.46 3.17 -8.26
N GLY A 466 -9.60 3.86 -8.16
CA GLY A 466 -9.73 5.10 -7.41
C GLY A 466 -9.32 4.95 -5.95
N GLU A 467 -9.76 3.88 -5.28
CA GLU A 467 -9.41 3.60 -3.89
C GLU A 467 -7.94 3.22 -3.72
N GLN A 468 -7.37 2.45 -4.65
CA GLN A 468 -5.92 2.25 -4.69
C GLN A 468 -5.19 3.60 -4.77
N GLY A 469 -5.65 4.50 -5.64
CA GLY A 469 -5.17 5.88 -5.70
C GLY A 469 -5.32 6.63 -4.36
N TRP A 470 -6.44 6.47 -3.65
CA TRP A 470 -6.64 7.09 -2.34
C TRP A 470 -5.60 6.63 -1.30
N VAL A 471 -5.27 5.33 -1.27
CA VAL A 471 -4.25 4.79 -0.37
C VAL A 471 -2.88 5.36 -0.71
N LEU A 472 -2.47 5.28 -1.98
CA LEU A 472 -1.18 5.83 -2.45
C LEU A 472 -1.04 7.31 -2.08
N ARG A 473 -2.10 8.10 -2.29
CA ARG A 473 -2.15 9.54 -1.97
C ARG A 473 -2.16 9.84 -0.48
N SER A 474 -2.53 8.89 0.36
CA SER A 474 -2.56 9.05 1.82
C SER A 474 -1.22 8.76 2.48
N HIS A 475 -0.28 8.16 1.76
CA HIS A 475 1.05 7.86 2.28
C HIS A 475 1.85 9.13 2.63
N PRO A 476 2.64 9.15 3.73
CA PRO A 476 3.47 10.28 4.16
C PRO A 476 4.39 10.91 3.11
N LEU A 477 4.89 10.12 2.15
CA LEU A 477 5.77 10.60 1.07
C LEU A 477 5.02 11.31 -0.08
N VAL A 478 3.69 11.28 -0.10
CA VAL A 478 2.88 11.81 -1.20
C VAL A 478 2.17 13.08 -0.76
N TYR A 479 2.52 14.21 -1.39
CA TYR A 479 2.22 15.56 -0.89
C TYR A 479 1.50 16.48 -1.86
#